data_AF-A0A924QB06-F1
#
_entry.id   AF-A0A924QB06-F1
#
_cell.length_a   1.000
_cell.length_b   1.000
_cell.length_c   1.000
_cell.angle_alpha   90.00
_cell.angle_beta   90.00
_cell.angle_gamma   90.00
#
_symmetry.space_group_name_H-M   'P 1'
#
loop_
_entity.id
_entity.type
_entity.pdbx_description
1 polymer ?
#
loop_
_entity_poly.entity_id
_entity_poly.type
_entity_poly.pdbx_seq_one_letter_code
_entity_poly.pdbx_strand_id
1 'polypeptide(L)'
;VRAEAKDATAVSDFFLRAHAVLRKSLSTKDGEVFAPQPALLARKADFTRWTMTAIAPKVRPLAEALNELRDAMQAERPKVRWVVDVDPYDFG
;
A
#
# COMPACT_ATOMS: atom_id res chain seq x y z
N VAL A 1 -2.95 -2.27 1.66
CA VAL A 1 -1.54 -2.58 1.30
C VAL A 1 -0.71 -2.60 2.58
N ARG A 2 0.09 -3.64 2.79
CA ARG A 2 1.00 -3.75 3.94
C ARG A 2 2.41 -4.00 3.44
N ALA A 3 3.43 -3.39 4.06
CA ALA A 3 4.82 -3.69 3.75
C ALA A 3 5.72 -3.67 4.98
N GLU A 4 6.78 -4.48 4.92
CA GLU A 4 7.76 -4.61 5.98
C GLU A 4 9.19 -4.76 5.44
N ALA A 5 10.14 -4.12 6.12
CA ALA A 5 11.57 -4.32 5.93
C ALA A 5 12.35 -3.91 7.19
N LYS A 6 13.61 -4.35 7.31
CA LYS A 6 14.50 -3.91 8.39
C LYS A 6 14.91 -2.44 8.24
N ASP A 7 15.03 -1.97 6.99
CA ASP A 7 15.31 -0.58 6.68
C ASP A 7 14.02 0.23 6.61
N ALA A 8 13.86 1.17 7.54
CA ALA A 8 12.71 2.06 7.60
C ALA A 8 12.61 2.98 6.36
N THR A 9 13.74 3.36 5.76
CA THR A 9 13.78 4.20 4.56
C THR A 9 13.19 3.44 3.38
N ALA A 10 13.57 2.17 3.20
CA ALA A 10 13.01 1.32 2.15
C ALA A 10 11.47 1.18 2.25
N VAL A 11 10.94 1.08 3.47
CA VAL A 11 9.47 1.04 3.69
C VAL A 11 8.82 2.38 3.35
N SER A 12 9.41 3.49 3.81
CA SER A 12 8.90 4.83 3.53
C SER A 12 8.88 5.14 2.03
N ASP A 13 9.98 4.85 1.32
CA ASP A 13 10.11 5.04 -0.13
C ASP A 13 9.10 4.20 -0.90
N PHE A 14 8.91 2.93 -0.51
CA PHE A 14 7.88 2.07 -1.08
C PHE A 14 6.49 2.70 -0.96
N PHE A 15 6.14 3.18 0.24
CA PHE A 15 4.81 3.76 0.47
C PHE A 15 4.62 5.12 -0.20
N LEU A 16 5.67 5.94 -0.32
CA LEU A 16 5.61 7.20 -1.07
C LEU A 16 5.19 6.94 -2.53
N ARG A 17 5.78 5.92 -3.16
CA ARG A 17 5.48 5.55 -4.54
C ARG A 17 4.14 4.83 -4.68
N ALA A 18 3.86 3.86 -3.82
CA ALA A 18 2.58 3.16 -3.81
C ALA A 18 1.41 4.13 -3.65
N HIS A 19 1.53 5.11 -2.76
CA HIS A 19 0.53 6.15 -2.57
C HIS A 19 0.36 7.03 -3.81
N ALA A 20 1.47 7.42 -4.47
CA ALA A 20 1.41 8.21 -5.70
C ALA A 20 0.73 7.44 -6.86
N VAL A 21 1.03 6.15 -7.03
CA VAL A 21 0.38 5.30 -8.04
C VAL A 21 -1.11 5.17 -7.77
N LEU A 22 -1.49 4.81 -6.54
CA LEU A 22 -2.90 4.64 -6.21
C LEU A 22 -3.68 5.95 -6.31
N ARG A 23 -3.13 7.09 -5.88
CA ARG A 23 -3.81 8.40 -6.04
C ARG A 23 -3.93 8.85 -7.48
N LYS A 24 -3.00 8.45 -8.34
CA LYS A 24 -3.07 8.76 -9.77
C LYS A 24 -4.13 7.91 -10.46
N SER A 25 -4.19 6.61 -10.13
CA SER A 25 -5.12 5.67 -10.77
C SER A 25 -6.54 5.80 -10.23
N LEU A 26 -6.69 5.97 -8.91
CA LEU A 26 -7.98 6.12 -8.25
C LEU A 26 -8.37 7.59 -8.17
N SER A 27 -9.25 8.03 -9.09
CA SER A 27 -9.75 9.41 -9.07
C SER A 27 -10.47 9.71 -7.75
N THR A 28 -10.51 10.97 -7.33
CA THR A 28 -11.23 11.39 -6.12
C THR A 28 -12.74 11.14 -6.16
N LYS A 29 -13.31 10.85 -7.34
CA LYS A 29 -14.71 10.45 -7.50
C LYS A 29 -14.90 8.94 -7.41
N ASP A 30 -13.84 8.17 -7.67
CA ASP A 30 -13.86 6.71 -7.75
C ASP A 30 -13.35 6.04 -6.48
N GLY A 31 -12.74 6.79 -5.56
CA GLY A 31 -12.34 6.31 -4.26
C GLY A 31 -11.40 7.27 -3.51
N GLU A 32 -10.87 6.78 -2.41
CA GLU A 32 -9.96 7.51 -1.53
C GLU A 32 -8.75 6.64 -1.19
N VAL A 33 -7.58 7.27 -1.12
CA VAL A 33 -6.33 6.65 -0.68
C VAL A 33 -5.83 7.42 0.54
N PHE A 34 -5.87 6.74 1.68
CA PHE A 34 -5.39 7.27 2.95
C PHE A 34 -3.87 7.28 2.98
N ALA A 35 -3.30 8.19 3.76
CA ALA A 35 -1.86 8.27 3.93
C ALA A 35 -1.32 6.97 4.55
N PRO A 36 -0.11 6.53 4.16
CA PRO A 36 0.55 5.40 4.80
C PRO A 36 0.86 5.72 6.27
N GLN A 37 0.66 4.73 7.13
CA GLN A 37 0.85 4.84 8.57
C GLN A 37 1.65 3.66 9.12
N PRO A 38 2.41 3.83 10.22
CA PRO A 38 2.99 2.70 10.94
C PRO A 38 1.89 1.74 11.44
N ALA A 39 2.12 0.43 11.32
CA ALA A 39 1.19 -0.57 11.84
C ALA A 39 1.18 -0.59 13.38
N LEU A 40 0.05 -0.98 14.02
CA LEU A 40 -0.06 -1.07 15.49
C LEU A 40 1.02 -1.94 16.15
N LEU A 41 1.50 -2.98 15.45
CA LEU A 41 2.68 -3.77 15.82
C LEU A 41 3.90 -3.36 14.99
N ALA A 42 4.32 -2.10 15.15
CA ALA A 42 5.32 -1.44 14.30
C ALA A 42 6.70 -2.11 14.29
N ARG A 43 7.04 -2.92 15.32
CA ARG A 43 8.30 -3.65 15.44
C ARG A 43 8.08 -5.05 16.01
N LYS A 44 8.03 -6.06 15.14
CA LYS A 44 8.22 -7.47 15.53
C LYS A 44 9.52 -7.93 14.90
N ALA A 45 10.49 -8.35 15.71
CA ALA A 45 11.77 -8.90 15.25
C ALA A 45 12.56 -7.97 14.28
N ASP A 46 12.73 -6.69 14.63
CA ASP A 46 13.51 -5.68 13.88
C ASP A 46 12.96 -5.24 12.50
N PHE A 47 11.71 -5.60 12.18
CA PHE A 47 11.05 -5.11 10.96
C PHE A 47 10.22 -3.86 11.24
N THR A 48 10.43 -2.83 10.43
CA THR A 48 9.52 -1.66 10.31
C THR A 48 8.32 -2.07 9.47
N ARG A 49 7.12 -1.86 9.99
CA ARG A 49 5.85 -2.26 9.33
C ARG A 49 4.93 -1.08 9.13
N TRP A 50 4.53 -0.83 7.90
CA TRP A 50 3.58 0.22 7.56
C TRP A 50 2.40 -0.36 6.78
N THR A 51 1.26 0.31 6.88
CA THR A 51 0.03 -0.01 6.17
C THR A 51 -0.51 1.22 5.44
N MET A 52 -1.24 0.99 4.36
CA MET A 52 -1.96 2.02 3.63
C MET A 52 -3.28 1.44 3.13
N THR A 53 -4.33 2.23 3.23
CA THR A 53 -5.69 1.83 2.87
C THR A 53 -6.17 2.62 1.66
N ALA A 54 -6.79 1.92 0.73
CA ALA A 54 -7.54 2.51 -0.37
C ALA A 54 -8.96 1.94 -0.33
N ILE A 55 -9.96 2.80 -0.49
CA ILE A 55 -11.38 2.44 -0.51
C ILE A 55 -12.03 2.99 -1.77
N ALA A 56 -13.06 2.32 -2.25
CA ALA A 56 -13.85 2.77 -3.39
C ALA A 56 -15.31 2.32 -3.21
N PRO A 57 -16.30 3.12 -3.65
CA PRO A 57 -17.70 2.72 -3.65
C PRO A 57 -17.99 1.61 -4.66
N LYS A 58 -17.11 1.39 -5.64
CA LYS A 58 -17.22 0.34 -6.66
C LYS A 58 -15.94 -0.47 -6.72
N VAL A 59 -16.08 -1.78 -6.91
CA VAL A 59 -14.95 -2.72 -6.96
C VAL A 59 -14.05 -2.47 -8.17
N ARG A 60 -14.63 -2.15 -9.33
CA ARG A 60 -13.88 -2.09 -10.59
C ARG A 60 -12.75 -1.02 -10.58
N PRO A 61 -12.99 0.26 -10.23
CA PRO A 61 -11.92 1.25 -10.16
C PRO A 61 -10.82 0.87 -9.16
N LEU A 62 -11.19 0.26 -8.03
CA LEU A 62 -10.21 -0.22 -7.04
C LEU A 62 -9.35 -1.37 -7.61
N ALA A 63 -9.97 -2.33 -8.29
CA ALA A 63 -9.25 -3.44 -8.90
C ALA A 63 -8.28 -2.97 -10.00
N GLU A 64 -8.70 -2.02 -10.84
CA GLU A 64 -7.83 -1.40 -11.87
C GLU A 64 -6.63 -0.69 -11.21
N ALA A 65 -6.85 0.10 -10.16
CA ALA A 65 -5.79 0.77 -9.41
C ALA A 65 -4.83 -0.20 -8.71
N LEU A 66 -5.33 -1.31 -8.17
CA LEU A 66 -4.50 -2.35 -7.55
C LEU A 66 -3.65 -3.10 -8.58
N ASN A 67 -4.15 -3.28 -9.81
CA ASN A 67 -3.36 -3.85 -10.91
C ASN A 67 -2.23 -2.90 -11.33
N GLU A 68 -2.52 -1.61 -11.52
CA GLU A 68 -1.48 -0.61 -11.81
C GLU A 68 -0.42 -0.52 -10.71
N LEU A 69 -0.85 -0.58 -9.44
CA LEU A 69 0.07 -0.67 -8.31
C LEU A 69 1.00 -1.89 -8.43
N ARG A 70 0.43 -3.06 -8.73
CA ARG A 70 1.21 -4.29 -8.86
C ARG A 70 2.23 -4.19 -9.98
N ASP A 71 1.85 -3.69 -11.14
CA ASP A 71 2.74 -3.54 -12.29
C ASP A 71 3.87 -2.55 -12.00
N ALA A 72 3.55 -1.41 -11.38
CA ALA A 72 4.55 -0.41 -10.97
C ALA A 72 5.55 -0.97 -9.96
N MET A 73 5.08 -1.67 -8.92
CA MET A 73 5.95 -2.27 -7.91
C MET A 73 6.77 -3.44 -8.48
N GLN A 74 6.23 -4.19 -9.45
CA GLN A 74 6.98 -5.26 -10.11
C GLN A 74 8.11 -4.71 -10.99
N ALA A 75 7.87 -3.60 -11.70
CA ALA A 75 8.90 -2.92 -12.49
C ALA A 75 10.03 -2.36 -11.62
N GLU A 76 9.68 -1.80 -10.45
CA GLU A 76 10.64 -1.19 -9.54
C GLU A 76 11.46 -2.20 -8.72
N ARG A 77 10.90 -3.39 -8.44
CA ARG A 77 11.53 -4.43 -7.61
C ARG A 77 11.95 -3.90 -6.23
N PRO A 78 11.03 -3.35 -5.43
CA PRO A 78 11.36 -2.75 -4.14
C PRO A 78 11.92 -3.79 -3.17
N LYS A 79 12.90 -3.39 -2.35
CA LYS A 79 13.55 -4.24 -1.35
C LYS A 79 12.72 -4.39 -0.06
N VAL A 80 11.40 -4.46 -0.19
CA VAL A 80 10.48 -4.66 0.93
C VAL A 80 9.62 -5.90 0.67
N ARG A 81 9.21 -6.58 1.73
CA ARG A 81 8.15 -7.58 1.63
C ARG A 81 6.82 -6.86 1.71
N TRP A 82 5.97 -7.02 0.72
CA TRP A 82 4.68 -6.32 0.69
C TRP A 82 3.56 -7.24 0.21
N VAL A 83 2.33 -6.91 0.61
CA VAL A 83 1.11 -7.63 0.26
C VAL A 83 -0.04 -6.65 0.05
N VAL A 84 -1.00 -7.07 -0.78
CA VAL A 84 -2.29 -6.40 -0.93
C VAL A 84 -3.35 -7.30 -0.31
N ASP A 85 -3.92 -6.83 0.78
CA ASP A 85 -5.10 -7.45 1.38
C ASP A 85 -6.34 -6.75 0.80
N VAL A 86 -7.18 -7.51 0.09
CA VAL A 86 -8.48 -7.06 -0.44
C VAL A 86 -9.56 -7.51 0.54
N ASP A 87 -10.44 -6.58 0.92
CA ASP A 87 -11.50 -6.78 1.93
C ASP A 87 -10.97 -7.44 3.23
N PRO A 88 -10.00 -6.80 3.91
CA PRO A 88 -9.43 -7.37 5.13
C PRO A 88 -10.47 -7.47 6.25
N TYR A 89 -10.54 -8.61 6.92
CA TYR A 89 -11.41 -8.83 8.09
C TYR A 89 -11.05 -7.95 9.30
N ASP A 90 -9.81 -7.47 9.36
CA ASP A 90 -9.31 -6.57 10.40
C ASP A 90 -8.43 -5.49 9.76
N PHE A 91 -8.71 -4.24 10.11
CA PHE A 91 -7.97 -3.08 9.62
C PHE A 91 -6.62 -2.91 10.31
N GLY A 92 -6.36 -3.65 11.40
CA GLY A 92 -5.05 -3.82 12.04
C GLY A 92 -4.29 -2.52 12.25
#